data_AF-A0A326TNV5-F1
#
_entry.id   AF-A0A326TNV5-F1
#
_cell.length_a   1.000
_cell.length_b   1.000
_cell.length_c   1.000
_cell.angle_alpha   90.00
_cell.angle_beta   90.00
_cell.angle_gamma   90.00
#
_symmetry.space_group_name_H-M   'P 1'
#
loop_
_entity.id
_entity.type
_entity.pdbx_description
1 polymer ?
#
loop_
_entity_poly.entity_id
_entity_poly.type
_entity_poly.pdbx_seq_one_letter_code
_entity_poly.pdbx_strand_id
1 'polypeptide(L)'
;MLNKVSLVPLEEDVAFVRTSLQSLDDMRGECYVLVGEPEKGLKYLEKATNTLDHKLTRTHCRLLMQQAEAYLAAGMPDISVDKAMEGLRVAKVLESTSNINWAKEIYLKIRTSPYKEELFAQRLRDAIKDK
;
A
#
# COMPACT_ATOMS: atom_id res chain seq x y z
N MET A 1 0.37 -49.28 -6.56
CA MET A 1 1.21 -48.08 -6.46
C MET A 1 0.58 -47.14 -5.43
N LEU A 2 1.14 -47.03 -4.23
CA LEU A 2 0.68 -46.07 -3.24
C LEU A 2 1.15 -44.68 -3.68
N ASN A 3 0.20 -43.79 -3.95
CA ASN A 3 0.46 -42.36 -4.16
C ASN A 3 1.23 -41.85 -2.95
N LYS A 4 2.48 -41.42 -3.16
CA LYS A 4 3.17 -40.56 -2.19
C LYS A 4 2.36 -39.28 -2.10
N VAL A 5 1.60 -39.13 -1.01
CA VAL A 5 1.04 -37.83 -0.64
C VAL A 5 2.24 -36.91 -0.47
N SER A 6 2.40 -35.95 -1.38
CA SER A 6 3.40 -34.92 -1.27
C SER A 6 3.00 -34.04 -0.08
N LEU A 7 3.55 -34.32 1.09
CA LEU A 7 3.36 -33.47 2.27
C LEU A 7 4.14 -32.19 2.02
N VAL A 8 3.43 -31.06 1.95
CA VAL A 8 4.04 -29.73 1.98
C VAL A 8 4.66 -29.55 3.37
N PRO A 9 5.89 -29.02 3.49
CA PRO A 9 6.47 -28.68 4.78
C PRO A 9 5.56 -27.76 5.58
N LEU A 10 5.45 -27.97 6.90
CA LEU A 10 4.57 -27.18 7.77
C LEU A 10 4.87 -25.68 7.68
N GLU A 11 6.15 -25.33 7.51
CA GLU A 11 6.61 -23.96 7.37
C GLU A 11 6.06 -23.29 6.09
N GLU A 12 5.99 -24.05 4.99
CA GLU A 12 5.42 -23.58 3.72
C GLU A 12 3.90 -23.40 3.84
N ASP A 13 3.20 -24.33 4.49
CA ASP A 13 1.75 -24.22 4.76
C ASP A 13 1.44 -22.99 5.64
N VAL A 14 2.22 -22.77 6.70
CA VAL A 14 2.06 -21.60 7.58
C VAL A 14 2.34 -20.29 6.83
N ALA A 15 3.38 -20.26 6.00
CA ALA A 15 3.69 -19.09 5.18
C ALA A 15 2.57 -18.78 4.17
N PHE A 16 2.01 -19.82 3.55
CA PHE A 16 0.88 -19.69 2.62
C PHE A 16 -0.37 -19.14 3.30
N VAL A 17 -0.73 -19.68 4.48
CA VAL A 17 -1.88 -19.17 5.27
C VAL A 17 -1.67 -17.72 5.67
N ARG A 18 -0.48 -17.34 6.14
CA ARG A 18 -0.16 -15.95 6.50
C ARG A 18 -0.31 -14.99 5.32
N THR A 19 0.21 -15.38 4.16
CA THR A 19 0.10 -14.60 2.92
C THR A 19 -1.36 -14.44 2.48
N SER A 20 -2.15 -15.50 2.61
CA SER A 20 -3.59 -15.47 2.30
C SER A 20 -4.36 -14.55 3.24
N LEU A 21 -4.07 -14.60 4.55
CA LEU A 21 -4.69 -13.72 5.55
C LEU A 21 -4.33 -12.25 5.33
N GLN A 22 -3.06 -11.97 5.04
CA GLN A 22 -2.60 -10.62 4.69
C GLN A 22 -3.35 -10.10 3.45
N SER A 23 -3.49 -10.94 2.42
CA SER A 23 -4.20 -10.58 1.19
C SER A 23 -5.68 -10.28 1.46
N LEU A 24 -6.34 -11.10 2.29
CA LEU A 24 -7.74 -10.87 2.69
C LEU A 24 -7.93 -9.56 3.44
N ASP A 25 -7.04 -9.25 4.38
CA ASP A 25 -7.12 -8.01 5.12
C ASP A 25 -6.83 -6.80 4.21
N ASP A 26 -5.88 -6.90 3.27
CA ASP A 26 -5.64 -5.79 2.35
C ASP A 26 -6.85 -5.48 1.45
N MET A 27 -7.51 -6.52 0.93
CA MET A 27 -8.68 -6.37 0.07
C MET A 27 -9.86 -5.78 0.85
N ARG A 28 -10.07 -6.22 2.11
CA ARG A 28 -11.07 -5.62 2.99
C ARG A 28 -10.77 -4.14 3.23
N GLY A 29 -9.50 -3.82 3.46
CA GLY A 29 -9.03 -2.46 3.63
C GLY A 29 -9.43 -1.56 2.46
N GLU A 30 -9.09 -1.99 1.25
CA GLU A 30 -9.43 -1.29 0.02
C GLU A 30 -10.94 -1.17 -0.19
N CYS A 31 -11.70 -2.25 0.00
CA CYS A 31 -13.16 -2.22 -0.14
C CYS A 31 -13.80 -1.19 0.81
N TYR A 32 -13.35 -1.12 2.07
CA TYR A 32 -13.89 -0.14 3.02
C TYR A 32 -13.59 1.30 2.61
N VAL A 33 -12.38 1.57 2.08
CA VAL A 33 -12.05 2.89 1.52
C VAL A 33 -12.98 3.24 0.37
N LEU A 34 -13.21 2.30 -0.56
CA LEU A 34 -14.06 2.51 -1.74
C LEU A 34 -15.54 2.77 -1.39
N VAL A 35 -16.05 2.18 -0.31
CA VAL A 35 -17.44 2.42 0.16
C VAL A 35 -17.56 3.62 1.11
N GLY A 36 -16.51 4.42 1.28
CA GLY A 36 -16.54 5.64 2.10
C GLY A 36 -16.37 5.42 3.59
N GLU A 37 -15.81 4.27 4.02
CA GLU A 37 -15.43 3.98 5.40
C GLU A 37 -13.88 3.91 5.56
N PRO A 38 -13.13 4.99 5.26
CA PRO A 38 -11.67 4.92 5.16
C PRO A 38 -10.98 4.59 6.49
N GLU A 39 -11.50 5.05 7.63
CA GLU A 39 -10.95 4.71 8.95
C GLU A 39 -11.01 3.21 9.26
N LYS A 40 -12.09 2.55 8.82
CA LYS A 40 -12.22 1.10 8.97
C LYS A 40 -11.32 0.37 7.99
N GLY A 41 -11.18 0.91 6.77
CA GLY A 41 -10.22 0.42 5.79
C GLY A 41 -8.78 0.45 6.33
N LEU A 42 -8.38 1.56 6.95
CA LEU A 42 -7.07 1.72 7.58
C LEU A 42 -6.78 0.65 8.63
N LYS A 43 -7.75 0.28 9.48
CA LYS A 43 -7.57 -0.80 10.48
C LYS A 43 -7.18 -2.13 9.83
N TYR A 44 -7.78 -2.46 8.68
CA TYR A 44 -7.43 -3.68 7.96
C TYR A 44 -6.08 -3.56 7.22
N LEU A 45 -5.79 -2.41 6.61
CA LEU A 45 -4.49 -2.17 5.95
C LEU A 45 -3.32 -2.19 6.94
N GLU A 46 -3.50 -1.64 8.14
CA GLU A 46 -2.51 -1.72 9.23
C GLU A 46 -2.29 -3.16 9.68
N LYS A 47 -3.37 -3.94 9.83
CA LYS A 47 -3.28 -5.37 10.15
C LYS A 47 -2.55 -6.16 9.06
N ALA A 48 -2.85 -5.89 7.78
CA ALA A 48 -2.15 -6.49 6.66
C ALA A 48 -0.65 -6.12 6.66
N THR A 49 -0.33 -4.87 6.98
CA THR A 49 1.07 -4.39 7.07
C THR A 49 1.84 -5.10 8.18
N ASN A 50 1.25 -5.27 9.37
CA ASN A 50 1.88 -5.92 10.52
C ASN A 50 2.13 -7.43 10.33
N THR A 51 1.47 -8.05 9.35
CA THR A 51 1.65 -9.47 9.02
C THR A 51 2.60 -9.69 7.85
N LEU A 52 3.04 -8.62 7.19
CA LEU A 52 3.93 -8.65 6.06
C LEU A 52 5.39 -8.82 6.51
N ASP A 53 6.15 -9.66 5.80
CA ASP A 53 7.60 -9.58 5.84
C ASP A 53 8.04 -8.29 5.12
N HIS A 54 8.50 -7.29 5.87
CA HIS A 54 8.80 -5.91 5.42
C HIS A 54 9.96 -5.78 4.41
N LYS A 55 10.28 -6.85 3.69
CA LYS A 55 11.17 -6.81 2.53
C LYS A 55 10.62 -5.84 1.48
N LEU A 56 11.53 -5.29 0.68
CA LEU A 56 11.20 -4.46 -0.49
C LEU A 56 10.52 -5.32 -1.56
N THR A 57 9.21 -5.49 -1.43
CA THR A 57 8.38 -6.30 -2.31
C THR A 57 7.32 -5.44 -2.98
N ARG A 58 6.77 -5.95 -4.09
CA ARG A 58 5.62 -5.32 -4.76
C ARG A 58 4.39 -5.25 -3.83
N THR A 59 4.20 -6.25 -2.98
CA THR A 59 3.12 -6.27 -1.98
C THR A 59 3.28 -5.16 -0.96
N HIS A 60 4.50 -4.96 -0.43
CA HIS A 60 4.79 -3.85 0.47
C HIS A 60 4.51 -2.50 -0.19
N CYS A 61 5.00 -2.32 -1.42
CA CYS A 61 4.74 -1.09 -2.18
C CYS A 61 3.24 -0.83 -2.36
N ARG A 62 2.46 -1.86 -2.73
CA ARG A 62 1.01 -1.73 -2.92
C ARG A 62 0.29 -1.37 -1.62
N LEU A 63 0.63 -2.01 -0.51
CA LEU A 63 0.04 -1.69 0.80
C LEU A 63 0.30 -0.23 1.19
N LEU A 64 1.50 0.28 0.95
CA LEU A 64 1.82 1.70 1.16
C LEU A 64 0.95 2.62 0.30
N MET A 65 0.71 2.27 -0.97
CA MET A 65 -0.17 3.05 -1.85
C MET A 65 -1.65 3.00 -1.41
N GLN A 66 -2.15 1.81 -1.02
CA GLN A 66 -3.49 1.67 -0.48
C GLN A 66 -3.67 2.48 0.82
N GLN A 67 -2.67 2.48 1.70
CA GLN A 67 -2.68 3.32 2.91
C GLN A 67 -2.68 4.81 2.57
N ALA A 68 -1.89 5.22 1.57
CA ALA A 68 -1.87 6.61 1.13
C ALA A 68 -3.25 7.09 0.64
N GLU A 69 -3.94 6.26 -0.16
CA GLU A 69 -5.31 6.52 -0.59
C GLU A 69 -6.28 6.57 0.60
N ALA A 70 -6.16 5.64 1.53
CA ALA A 70 -7.02 5.55 2.69
C ALA A 70 -6.88 6.78 3.63
N TYR A 71 -5.65 7.23 3.90
CA TYR A 71 -5.40 8.44 4.68
C TYR A 71 -5.90 9.70 3.96
N LEU A 72 -5.76 9.77 2.63
CA LEU A 72 -6.30 10.90 1.87
C LEU A 72 -7.83 10.94 1.97
N ALA A 73 -8.48 9.79 1.81
CA ALA A 73 -9.93 9.65 1.96
C ALA A 73 -10.41 9.96 3.39
N ALA A 74 -9.59 9.68 4.41
CA ALA A 74 -9.85 10.02 5.81
C ALA A 74 -9.58 11.51 6.15
N GLY A 75 -9.18 12.34 5.19
CA GLY A 75 -8.88 13.76 5.43
C GLY A 75 -7.53 14.01 6.12
N MET A 76 -6.59 13.06 5.99
CA MET A 76 -5.23 13.13 6.55
C MET A 76 -4.19 13.18 5.40
N PRO A 77 -4.13 14.28 4.63
CA PRO A 77 -3.32 14.37 3.41
C PRO A 77 -1.81 14.38 3.67
N ASP A 78 -1.36 14.83 4.84
CA ASP A 78 0.03 14.80 5.27
C ASP A 78 0.53 13.36 5.44
N ILE A 79 -0.21 12.53 6.18
CA ILE A 79 0.10 11.11 6.38
C ILE A 79 -0.03 10.35 5.05
N SER A 80 -1.02 10.70 4.23
CA SER A 80 -1.15 10.19 2.86
C SER A 80 0.12 10.41 2.05
N VAL A 81 0.65 11.64 2.06
CA VAL A 81 1.91 11.94 1.37
C VAL A 81 3.08 11.13 1.91
N ASP A 82 3.21 11.02 3.23
CA ASP A 82 4.32 10.26 3.81
C ASP A 82 4.28 8.78 3.36
N LYS A 83 3.09 8.18 3.31
CA LYS A 83 2.91 6.81 2.77
C LYS A 83 3.15 6.72 1.27
N ALA A 84 2.70 7.70 0.48
CA ALA A 84 2.98 7.77 -0.95
C ALA A 84 4.48 7.91 -1.24
N MET A 85 5.21 8.67 -0.41
CA MET A 85 6.66 8.87 -0.49
C MET A 85 7.44 7.60 -0.12
N GLU A 86 7.02 6.89 0.93
CA GLU A 86 7.53 5.55 1.25
C GLU A 86 7.31 4.60 0.07
N GLY A 87 6.08 4.51 -0.44
CA GLY A 87 5.72 3.65 -1.56
C GLY A 87 6.51 4.00 -2.84
N LEU A 88 6.66 5.28 -3.15
CA LEU A 88 7.41 5.74 -4.34
C LEU A 88 8.88 5.34 -4.28
N ARG A 89 9.52 5.40 -3.09
CA ARG A 89 10.90 4.92 -2.92
C ARG A 89 11.02 3.43 -3.23
N VAL A 90 10.10 2.62 -2.72
CA VAL A 90 10.06 1.18 -3.03
C VAL A 90 9.79 0.96 -4.53
N ALA A 91 8.84 1.70 -5.11
CA ALA A 91 8.48 1.59 -6.51
C ALA A 91 9.65 1.90 -7.46
N LYS A 92 10.46 2.92 -7.14
CA LYS A 92 11.67 3.26 -7.91
C LYS A 92 12.71 2.16 -7.86
N VAL A 93 13.00 1.63 -6.67
CA VAL A 93 13.95 0.50 -6.50
C VAL A 93 13.49 -0.74 -7.27
N LEU A 94 12.18 -0.98 -7.32
CA LEU A 94 11.59 -2.12 -8.04
C LEU A 94 11.28 -1.82 -9.52
N GLU A 95 11.61 -0.64 -10.02
CA GLU A 95 11.26 -0.15 -11.37
C GLU A 95 9.77 -0.34 -11.72
N SER A 96 8.90 -0.17 -10.74
CA SER A 96 7.47 -0.42 -10.85
C SER A 96 6.74 0.81 -11.40
N THR A 97 6.61 0.90 -12.72
CA THR A 97 5.91 1.99 -13.41
C THR A 97 4.48 2.20 -12.91
N SER A 98 3.74 1.12 -12.62
CA SER A 98 2.36 1.21 -12.11
C SER A 98 2.30 1.91 -10.75
N ASN A 99 3.15 1.52 -9.80
CA ASN A 99 3.18 2.15 -8.48
C ASN A 99 3.75 3.58 -8.52
N ILE A 100 4.71 3.85 -9.41
CA ILE A 100 5.18 5.22 -9.66
C ILE A 100 4.01 6.10 -10.16
N ASN A 101 3.18 5.58 -11.06
CA ASN A 101 2.00 6.31 -11.54
C ASN A 101 0.95 6.47 -10.45
N TRP A 102 0.77 5.49 -9.56
CA TRP A 102 -0.13 5.63 -8.42
C TRP A 102 0.27 6.77 -7.49
N ALA A 103 1.56 6.92 -7.18
CA ALA A 103 2.06 8.08 -6.43
C ALA A 103 1.76 9.42 -7.15
N LYS A 104 1.82 9.45 -8.49
CA LYS A 104 1.41 10.63 -9.28
C LYS A 104 -0.07 10.91 -9.17
N GLU A 105 -0.92 9.88 -9.17
CA GLU A 105 -2.36 10.02 -9.00
C GLU A 105 -2.72 10.62 -7.62
N ILE A 106 -2.05 10.15 -6.56
CA ILE A 106 -2.18 10.73 -5.21
C ILE A 106 -1.80 12.21 -5.23
N TYR A 107 -0.67 12.55 -5.84
CA TYR A 107 -0.26 13.96 -6.00
C TYR A 107 -1.29 14.78 -6.80
N LEU A 108 -1.86 14.22 -7.87
CA LEU A 108 -2.89 14.91 -8.67
C LEU A 108 -4.12 15.22 -7.82
N LYS A 109 -4.60 14.26 -7.01
CA LYS A 109 -5.72 14.46 -6.08
C LYS A 109 -5.43 15.59 -5.08
N ILE A 110 -4.23 15.60 -4.49
CA ILE A 110 -3.80 16.65 -3.55
C ILE A 110 -3.72 18.01 -4.25
N ARG A 111 -3.18 18.08 -5.47
CA ARG A 111 -3.06 19.32 -6.25
C ARG A 111 -4.42 19.95 -6.60
N THR A 112 -5.47 19.13 -6.72
CA THR A 112 -6.84 19.61 -6.94
C THR A 112 -7.61 19.89 -5.65
N SER A 113 -6.99 19.67 -4.49
CA SER A 113 -7.59 19.90 -3.18
C SER A 113 -7.16 21.26 -2.59
N PRO A 114 -7.73 21.68 -1.45
CA PRO A 114 -7.26 22.85 -0.71
C PRO A 114 -5.78 22.78 -0.27
N TYR A 115 -5.20 21.58 -0.20
CA TYR A 115 -3.84 21.33 0.29
C TYR A 115 -2.74 21.52 -0.76
N LYS A 116 -3.05 22.03 -1.95
CA LYS A 116 -2.13 22.08 -3.10
C LYS A 116 -0.85 22.89 -2.86
N GLU A 117 -0.90 23.89 -1.98
CA GLU A 117 0.26 24.76 -1.65
C GLU A 117 1.05 24.26 -0.43
N GLU A 118 0.55 23.21 0.25
CA GLU A 118 1.16 22.70 1.47
C GLU A 118 2.54 22.10 1.22
N LEU A 119 3.43 22.20 2.22
CA LEU A 119 4.80 21.72 2.11
C LEU A 119 4.89 20.23 1.78
N PHE A 120 3.99 19.41 2.34
CA PHE A 120 3.94 17.98 2.01
C PHE A 120 3.57 17.74 0.54
N ALA A 121 2.68 18.55 -0.06
CA ALA A 121 2.33 18.44 -1.46
C ALA A 121 3.53 18.73 -2.37
N GLN A 122 4.34 19.73 -1.98
CA GLN A 122 5.59 20.07 -2.67
C GLN A 122 6.63 18.94 -2.57
N ARG A 123 6.79 18.34 -1.38
CA ARG A 123 7.69 17.19 -1.18
C ARG A 123 7.35 16.03 -2.12
N LEU A 124 6.07 15.65 -2.23
CA LEU A 124 5.65 14.58 -3.13
C LEU A 124 5.89 14.93 -4.61
N ARG A 125 5.57 16.17 -5.01
CA ARG A 125 5.84 16.67 -6.36
C ARG A 125 7.30 16.52 -6.75
N ASP A 126 8.20 16.92 -5.86
CA ASP A 126 9.63 16.97 -6.15
C ASP A 126 10.21 15.55 -6.19
N ALA A 127 9.76 14.67 -5.29
CA ALA A 127 10.15 13.25 -5.30
C ALA A 127 9.69 12.49 -6.54
N ILE A 128 8.53 12.84 -7.12
CA ILE A 128 8.04 12.26 -8.38
C ILE A 128 8.93 12.65 -9.57
N LYS A 129 9.50 13.87 -9.55
CA LYS A 129 10.35 14.39 -10.63
C LYS A 129 11.77 13.86 -10.56
N ASP A 130 12.25 13.57 -9.37
CA ASP A 130 13.56 12.98 -9.15
C ASP A 130 13.62 11.61 -9.84
N LYS A 131 14.71 11.35 -10.57
CA LYS A 131 14.85 10.13 -11.40
C LYS A 131 15.35 8.97 -10.57
#